data_AF-A0A7C6AY09-F1
#
_entry.id   AF-A0A7C6AY09-F1
#
_cell.length_a   1.000
_cell.length_b   1.000
_cell.length_c   1.000
_cell.angle_alpha   90.00
_cell.angle_beta   90.00
_cell.angle_gamma   90.00
#
_symmetry.space_group_name_H-M   'P 1'
#
loop_
_entity.id
_entity.type
_entity.pdbx_description
1 polymer ?
#
loop_
_entity_poly.entity_id
_entity_poly.type
_entity_poly.pdbx_seq_one_letter_code
_entity_poly.pdbx_strand_id
1 'polypeptide(L)'
;MMGDLRQSLKRLLSRSVDELSPDQAMELAVQLGKGARWLLKPEYLEKAKTAARSMGYSEGQIRGWQVPPSLPDAPGACWVVAVTQQPDFKALREAVVVPLRWEEGSCQDDSQLPEGLRKTAQSVIQALKLSGEIKEDQQWNLVPAEERLFTDPGRILFEGNYASGWVSLAAGLLLAAGNGRPRPDVWATGCWDFETGVAAVDGLEEKLKTAAEYKVRRFFVPASCLKKARQIVDQLRLPLQIESLADSIKPRAALAQYLSSLAVRAGRDDSQEARTATYMFINDQQELTEYYLDCIVEDSADKVRQKIDPPEFRKCRYLITTVSDSYEIVCLSHLVFRPESSLIVFTQSKADRYQPLAEKAKEWLKGKNFDVQVRPLKSDSSRPLELVSEYQACVQELLGQDRDGPLVIDITPGTKLMSVAWAYAAPRTARLVYYESEFDAAKRKPKPFSEKPSVISVQELLRNT
;
A
#
# COMPACT_ATOMS: atom_id res chain seq x y z
N MET A 1 28.55 21.04 34.29
CA MET A 1 27.46 21.54 33.41
C MET A 1 26.56 20.43 32.86
N MET A 2 27.01 19.49 32.02
CA MET A 2 26.11 18.39 31.56
C MET A 2 25.65 17.46 32.69
N GLY A 3 26.48 17.24 33.73
CA GLY A 3 26.10 16.46 34.91
C GLY A 3 24.95 17.08 35.71
N ASP A 4 25.02 18.39 35.94
CA ASP A 4 24.01 19.14 36.71
C ASP A 4 22.66 19.17 36.00
N LEU A 5 22.68 19.34 34.67
CA LEU A 5 21.47 19.29 33.83
C LEU A 5 20.79 17.92 33.91
N ARG A 6 21.57 16.83 33.83
CA ARG A 6 21.05 15.46 33.96
C ARG A 6 20.45 15.20 35.34
N GLN A 7 21.06 15.72 36.41
CA GLN A 7 20.53 15.56 37.76
C GLN A 7 19.24 16.36 37.98
N SER A 8 19.17 17.60 37.46
CA SER A 8 17.95 18.41 37.51
C SER A 8 16.80 17.73 36.76
N LEU A 9 17.07 17.24 35.54
CA LEU A 9 16.08 16.53 34.72
C LEU A 9 15.52 15.30 35.44
N LYS A 10 16.39 14.44 35.99
CA LYS A 10 15.97 13.25 36.76
C LYS A 10 15.08 13.63 37.94
N ARG A 11 15.46 14.67 38.69
CA ARG A 11 14.67 15.15 39.84
C ARG A 11 13.27 15.62 39.41
N LEU A 12 13.15 16.31 38.28
CA LEU A 12 11.86 16.76 37.76
C LEU A 12 11.00 15.57 37.28
N LEU A 13 11.61 14.60 36.59
CA LEU A 13 10.92 13.42 36.08
C LEU A 13 10.35 12.51 37.18
N SER A 14 11.01 12.44 38.34
CA SER A 14 10.56 11.62 39.48
C SER A 14 9.39 12.21 40.27
N ARG A 15 9.04 13.48 40.05
CA ARG A 15 7.92 14.13 40.74
C ARG A 15 6.60 13.79 40.08
N SER A 16 5.57 13.58 40.89
CA SER A 16 4.18 13.51 40.46
C SER A 16 3.70 14.86 39.92
N VAL A 17 2.59 14.85 39.18
CA VAL A 17 2.03 16.08 38.59
C VAL A 17 1.68 17.11 39.66
N ASP A 18 1.21 16.67 40.83
CA ASP A 18 0.82 17.53 41.96
C ASP A 18 2.03 18.17 42.67
N GLU A 19 3.18 17.48 42.67
CA GLU A 19 4.43 17.93 43.30
C GLU A 19 5.22 18.95 42.46
N LEU A 20 4.95 19.05 41.15
CA LEU A 20 5.59 20.04 40.27
C LEU A 20 4.83 21.36 40.30
N SER A 21 5.52 22.50 40.31
CA SER A 21 4.89 23.78 39.97
C SER A 21 4.67 23.90 38.45
N PRO A 22 3.78 24.79 37.98
CA PRO A 22 3.68 25.12 36.55
C PRO A 22 5.02 25.46 35.89
N ASP A 23 5.84 26.27 36.56
CA ASP A 23 7.17 26.67 36.05
C ASP A 23 8.12 25.47 35.93
N GLN A 24 8.08 24.54 36.89
CA GLN A 24 8.90 23.32 36.84
C GLN A 24 8.44 22.36 35.73
N ALA A 25 7.12 22.27 35.48
CA ALA A 25 6.60 21.50 34.36
C ALA A 25 7.03 22.11 33.01
N MET A 26 7.02 23.45 32.92
CA MET A 26 7.53 24.16 31.74
C MET A 26 9.04 23.96 31.56
N GLU A 27 9.83 24.08 32.64
CA GLU A 27 11.26 23.81 32.63
C GLU A 27 11.55 22.39 32.11
N LEU A 28 10.82 21.39 32.62
CA LEU A 28 10.91 20.01 32.16
C LEU A 28 10.60 19.87 30.66
N ALA A 29 9.49 20.45 30.19
CA ALA A 29 9.12 20.40 28.78
C ALA A 29 10.13 21.10 27.87
N VAL A 30 10.70 22.23 28.31
CA VAL A 30 11.76 22.95 27.58
C VAL A 30 13.06 22.14 27.52
N GLN A 31 13.47 21.52 28.63
CA GLN A 31 14.68 20.68 28.67
C GLN A 31 14.57 19.45 27.76
N LEU A 32 13.38 18.87 27.62
CA LEU A 32 13.12 17.75 26.72
C LEU A 32 12.91 18.16 25.26
N GLY A 33 12.76 19.46 24.98
CA GLY A 33 12.58 19.99 23.63
C GLY A 33 11.41 19.33 22.89
N LYS A 34 11.65 18.90 21.65
CA LYS A 34 10.63 18.22 20.82
C LYS A 34 10.25 16.83 21.35
N GLY A 35 11.11 16.20 22.14
CA GLY A 35 10.83 14.92 22.79
C GLY A 35 9.74 15.00 23.86
N ALA A 36 9.49 16.19 24.42
CA ALA A 36 8.54 16.38 25.52
C ALA A 36 7.14 15.84 25.21
N ARG A 37 6.61 16.11 24.01
CA ARG A 37 5.26 15.67 23.60
C ARG A 37 5.11 14.15 23.43
N TRP A 38 6.22 13.47 23.18
CA TRP A 38 6.29 12.02 22.99
C TRP A 38 6.54 11.27 24.30
N LEU A 39 7.26 11.91 25.23
CA LEU A 39 7.71 11.32 26.48
C LEU A 39 6.79 11.61 27.67
N LEU A 40 6.32 12.85 27.81
CA LEU A 40 5.58 13.30 29.00
C LEU A 40 4.11 12.92 28.93
N LYS A 41 3.53 12.61 30.10
CA LYS A 41 2.09 12.41 30.24
C LYS A 41 1.32 13.71 29.94
N PRO A 42 0.08 13.63 29.41
CA PRO A 42 -0.70 14.80 29.01
C PRO A 42 -0.84 15.88 30.10
N GLU A 43 -1.05 15.47 31.35
CA GLU A 43 -1.27 16.37 32.48
C GLU A 43 -0.04 17.23 32.83
N TYR A 44 1.18 16.73 32.58
CA TYR A 44 2.41 17.51 32.75
C TYR A 44 2.55 18.56 31.65
N LEU A 45 2.16 18.21 30.41
CA LEU A 45 2.19 19.14 29.28
C LEU A 45 1.15 20.25 29.42
N GLU A 46 -0.06 19.96 29.90
CA GLU A 46 -1.07 21.01 30.18
C GLU A 46 -0.61 21.97 31.27
N LYS A 47 0.07 21.45 32.30
CA LYS A 47 0.68 22.27 33.36
C LYS A 47 1.81 23.16 32.83
N ALA A 48 2.66 22.62 31.95
CA ALA A 48 3.70 23.37 31.24
C ALA A 48 3.12 24.49 30.35
N LYS A 49 2.05 24.20 29.60
CA LYS A 49 1.37 25.21 28.74
C LYS A 49 0.81 26.36 29.57
N THR A 50 0.29 26.08 30.76
CA THR A 50 -0.26 27.11 31.66
C THR A 50 0.81 28.13 32.06
N ALA A 51 1.99 27.66 32.48
CA ALA A 51 3.13 28.53 32.78
C ALA A 51 3.69 29.25 31.55
N ALA A 52 3.78 28.58 30.41
CA ALA A 52 4.25 29.23 29.17
C ALA A 52 3.34 30.39 28.76
N ARG A 53 2.02 30.26 28.91
CA ARG A 53 1.07 31.36 28.65
C ARG A 53 1.29 32.53 29.62
N SER A 54 1.47 32.27 30.91
CA SER A 54 1.71 33.35 31.89
C SER A 54 3.05 34.06 31.67
N MET A 55 4.03 33.38 31.07
CA MET A 55 5.33 33.95 30.69
C MET A 55 5.35 34.59 29.30
N GLY A 56 4.22 34.66 28.59
CA GLY A 56 4.10 35.34 27.31
C GLY A 56 4.62 34.56 26.10
N TYR A 57 4.74 33.23 26.19
CA TYR A 57 5.05 32.40 25.02
C TYR A 57 3.91 32.46 24.00
N SER A 58 4.26 32.48 22.72
CA SER A 58 3.28 32.47 21.62
C SER A 58 2.58 31.10 21.51
N GLU A 59 1.34 31.10 21.00
CA GLU A 59 0.60 29.87 20.72
C GLU A 59 1.36 28.93 19.76
N GLY A 60 2.20 29.46 18.86
CA GLY A 60 3.06 28.64 18.00
C GLY A 60 4.12 27.85 18.78
N GLN A 61 4.73 28.46 19.80
CA GLN A 61 5.70 27.79 20.67
C GLN A 61 5.01 26.74 21.55
N ILE A 62 3.82 27.05 22.06
CA ILE A 62 3.00 26.19 22.93
C ILE A 62 2.41 25.01 22.13
N ARG A 63 2.08 25.22 20.84
CA ARG A 63 1.55 24.17 19.94
C ARG A 63 2.51 22.99 19.80
N GLY A 64 3.81 23.20 19.99
CA GLY A 64 4.81 22.14 20.07
C GLY A 64 4.53 21.10 21.16
N TRP A 65 3.70 21.41 22.16
CA TRP A 65 3.29 20.50 23.23
C TRP A 65 1.86 19.98 23.07
N GLN A 66 1.28 20.05 21.87
CA GLN A 66 -0.04 19.50 21.58
C GLN A 66 -0.09 17.98 21.86
N VAL A 67 -1.22 17.51 22.40
CA VAL A 67 -1.44 16.12 22.79
C VAL A 67 -2.76 15.60 22.20
N PRO A 68 -2.79 14.39 21.59
CA PRO A 68 -1.61 13.64 21.13
C PRO A 68 -0.91 14.39 19.98
N PRO A 69 0.42 14.25 19.81
CA PRO A 69 1.12 14.74 18.64
C PRO A 69 0.68 14.01 17.36
N SER A 70 0.70 14.71 16.22
CA SER A 70 0.42 14.11 14.92
C SER A 70 1.53 13.14 14.52
N LEU A 71 1.15 11.95 14.05
CA LEU A 71 2.09 10.98 13.49
C LEU A 71 2.49 11.36 12.05
N PRO A 72 3.71 10.99 11.61
CA PRO A 72 4.10 11.16 10.22
C PRO A 72 3.27 10.27 9.29
N ASP A 73 2.91 10.80 8.12
CA ASP A 73 2.09 10.13 7.09
C ASP A 73 2.78 10.10 5.71
N ALA A 74 4.02 10.59 5.64
CA ALA A 74 4.84 10.55 4.43
C ALA A 74 5.21 9.09 4.05
N PRO A 75 5.61 8.83 2.79
CA PRO A 75 6.14 7.53 2.42
C PRO A 75 7.27 7.08 3.35
N GLY A 76 7.24 5.80 3.73
CA GLY A 76 8.16 5.20 4.69
C GLY A 76 7.99 5.61 6.15
N ALA A 77 7.05 6.49 6.46
CA ALA A 77 6.71 6.80 7.85
C ALA A 77 6.27 5.53 8.60
N CYS A 78 6.70 5.44 9.86
CA CYS A 78 6.29 4.38 10.77
C CYS A 78 6.45 4.86 12.21
N TRP A 79 5.95 4.09 13.18
CA TRP A 79 6.09 4.41 14.59
C TRP A 79 6.16 3.16 15.43
N VAL A 80 6.98 3.21 16.47
CA VAL A 80 7.10 2.14 17.47
C VAL A 80 6.47 2.59 18.77
N VAL A 81 5.69 1.72 19.39
CA VAL A 81 5.19 1.92 20.75
C VAL A 81 6.05 1.09 21.70
N ALA A 82 6.87 1.75 22.49
CA ALA A 82 7.81 1.12 23.43
C ALA A 82 7.38 1.37 24.87
N VAL A 83 7.53 0.37 25.73
CA VAL A 83 7.19 0.48 27.16
C VAL A 83 8.37 1.10 27.89
N THR A 84 8.11 2.14 28.68
CA THR A 84 9.11 2.86 29.45
C THR A 84 9.68 1.95 30.55
N GLN A 85 11.01 1.81 30.59
CA GLN A 85 11.72 0.94 31.56
C GLN A 85 12.07 1.67 32.88
N GLN A 86 11.56 2.89 33.07
CA GLN A 86 11.93 3.79 34.17
C GLN A 86 10.69 4.10 35.03
N PRO A 87 10.23 3.14 35.86
CA PRO A 87 9.02 3.31 36.67
C PRO A 87 9.15 4.45 37.69
N ASP A 88 10.38 4.81 38.07
CA ASP A 88 10.66 5.91 39.00
C ASP A 88 10.38 7.30 38.39
N PHE A 89 10.19 7.39 37.08
CA PHE A 89 9.94 8.64 36.38
C PHE A 89 8.44 8.82 36.13
N LYS A 90 7.74 9.27 37.18
CA LYS A 90 6.28 9.49 37.21
C LYS A 90 5.76 10.40 36.09
N ALA A 91 6.60 11.32 35.60
CA ALA A 91 6.27 12.25 34.53
C ALA A 91 6.23 11.61 33.13
N LEU A 92 6.90 10.48 32.93
CA LEU A 92 6.93 9.79 31.65
C LEU A 92 5.67 8.96 31.44
N ARG A 93 5.25 8.85 30.18
CA ARG A 93 4.21 7.90 29.77
C ARG A 93 4.67 6.47 30.06
N GLU A 94 3.71 5.61 30.36
CA GLU A 94 3.95 4.17 30.56
C GLU A 94 4.44 3.51 29.26
N ALA A 95 3.93 3.96 28.11
CA ALA A 95 4.49 3.66 26.80
C ALA A 95 4.66 4.94 25.96
N VAL A 96 5.77 4.98 25.23
CA VAL A 96 6.18 6.11 24.38
C VAL A 96 6.00 5.72 22.92
N VAL A 97 5.54 6.68 22.12
CA VAL A 97 5.45 6.54 20.67
C VAL A 97 6.68 7.19 20.06
N VAL A 98 7.43 6.44 19.26
CA VAL A 98 8.64 6.91 18.59
C VAL A 98 8.36 7.05 17.10
N PRO A 99 8.17 8.27 16.58
CA PRO A 99 7.88 8.52 15.17
C PRO A 99 9.16 8.44 14.31
N LEU A 100 9.11 7.65 13.26
CA LEU A 100 10.26 7.24 12.46
C LEU A 100 9.93 7.24 10.96
N ARG A 101 10.96 7.19 10.12
CA ARG A 101 10.83 7.06 8.68
C ARG A 101 11.92 6.20 8.09
N TRP A 102 11.56 5.36 7.12
CA TRP A 102 12.51 4.66 6.25
C TRP A 102 12.88 5.51 5.04
N GLU A 103 14.17 5.57 4.74
CA GLU A 103 14.71 6.27 3.57
C GLU A 103 15.66 5.35 2.79
N GLU A 104 15.54 5.38 1.46
CA GLU A 104 16.42 4.64 0.54
C GLU A 104 17.65 5.50 0.20
N GLY A 105 18.86 4.92 0.24
CA GLY A 105 20.08 5.57 -0.24
C GLY A 105 21.27 5.59 0.73
N SER A 106 22.33 6.30 0.34
CA SER A 106 23.66 6.24 0.97
C SER A 106 23.76 7.12 2.22
N CYS A 107 23.65 6.45 3.36
CA CYS A 107 24.25 6.67 4.68
C CYS A 107 24.99 8.00 4.90
N GLN A 108 24.38 8.91 5.66
CA GLN A 108 25.08 9.40 6.84
C GLN A 108 24.61 8.51 7.98
N ASP A 109 25.53 7.80 8.63
CA ASP A 109 25.24 7.04 9.84
C ASP A 109 24.59 8.00 10.83
N ASP A 110 23.26 7.93 10.97
CA ASP A 110 22.56 8.77 11.93
C ASP A 110 22.78 8.15 13.31
N SER A 111 24.00 8.39 13.83
CA SER A 111 24.50 8.03 15.16
C SER A 111 23.57 8.48 16.31
N GLN A 112 22.51 9.21 15.96
CA GLN A 112 21.46 9.74 16.82
C GLN A 112 20.42 8.69 17.23
N LEU A 113 20.20 7.61 16.47
CA LEU A 113 19.25 6.57 16.89
C LEU A 113 19.70 5.84 18.16
N PRO A 114 18.80 5.57 19.12
CA PRO A 114 19.04 4.67 20.24
C PRO A 114 19.53 3.29 19.77
N GLU A 115 20.41 2.66 20.55
CA GLU A 115 21.07 1.41 20.13
C GLU A 115 20.06 0.29 19.88
N GLY A 116 19.08 0.13 20.77
CA GLY A 116 18.05 -0.89 20.63
C GLY A 116 17.21 -0.73 19.37
N LEU A 117 16.86 0.50 19.00
CA LEU A 117 16.10 0.79 17.79
C LEU A 117 16.91 0.48 16.53
N ARG A 118 18.21 0.81 16.53
CA ARG A 118 19.13 0.49 15.44
C ARG A 118 19.24 -1.02 15.22
N LYS A 119 19.39 -1.81 16.31
CA LYS A 119 19.43 -3.28 16.24
C LYS A 119 18.13 -3.85 15.68
N THR A 120 16.98 -3.35 16.13
CA THR A 120 15.67 -3.79 15.60
C THR A 120 15.53 -3.45 14.12
N ALA A 121 15.91 -2.24 13.69
CA ALA A 121 15.89 -1.83 12.29
C ALA A 121 16.78 -2.72 11.40
N GLN A 122 18.00 -3.03 11.85
CA GLN A 122 18.90 -3.95 11.14
C GLN A 122 18.31 -5.36 11.02
N SER A 123 17.70 -5.88 12.08
CA SER A 123 17.00 -7.17 12.07
C SER A 123 15.85 -7.19 11.05
N VAL A 124 15.08 -6.09 10.94
CA VAL A 124 14.02 -5.95 9.93
C VAL A 124 14.61 -6.03 8.51
N ILE A 125 15.64 -5.23 8.21
CA ILE A 125 16.29 -5.23 6.90
C ILE A 125 16.79 -6.63 6.54
N GLN A 126 17.47 -7.30 7.48
CA GLN A 126 17.99 -8.64 7.29
C GLN A 126 16.89 -9.65 6.94
N ALA A 127 15.80 -9.66 7.71
CA ALA A 127 14.69 -10.57 7.47
C ALA A 127 13.97 -10.31 6.13
N LEU A 128 13.80 -9.05 5.73
CA LEU A 128 13.18 -8.70 4.44
C LEU A 128 14.09 -9.04 3.25
N LYS A 129 15.40 -8.87 3.37
CA LYS A 129 16.36 -9.30 2.34
C LYS A 129 16.37 -10.82 2.19
N LEU A 130 16.50 -11.56 3.29
CA LEU A 130 16.49 -13.03 3.30
C LEU A 130 15.20 -13.64 2.72
N SER A 131 14.07 -12.95 2.85
CA SER A 131 12.79 -13.38 2.26
C SER A 131 12.55 -12.90 0.83
N GLY A 132 13.45 -12.09 0.26
CA GLY A 132 13.34 -11.52 -1.08
C GLY A 132 12.29 -10.42 -1.23
N GLU A 133 11.84 -9.84 -0.11
CA GLU A 133 10.80 -8.78 -0.10
C GLU A 133 11.37 -7.41 -0.47
N ILE A 134 12.66 -7.21 -0.23
CA ILE A 134 13.46 -6.07 -0.71
C ILE A 134 14.72 -6.61 -1.37
N LYS A 135 15.31 -5.84 -2.29
CA LYS A 135 16.50 -6.30 -3.03
C LYS A 135 17.76 -6.23 -2.15
N GLU A 136 18.72 -7.09 -2.44
CA GLU A 136 20.01 -7.16 -1.72
C GLU A 136 20.84 -5.88 -1.86
N ASP A 137 20.79 -5.24 -3.03
CA ASP A 137 21.51 -4.00 -3.36
C ASP A 137 20.85 -2.74 -2.78
N GLN A 138 19.60 -2.83 -2.33
CA GLN A 138 18.92 -1.69 -1.70
C GLN A 138 19.48 -1.41 -0.31
N GLN A 139 19.74 -0.13 -0.06
CA GLN A 139 20.19 0.40 1.22
C GLN A 139 19.06 1.21 1.85
N TRP A 140 18.61 0.78 3.03
CA TRP A 140 17.54 1.41 3.77
C TRP A 140 18.04 1.87 5.12
N ASN A 141 17.69 3.10 5.49
CA ASN A 141 18.04 3.70 6.78
C ASN A 141 16.76 4.07 7.51
N LEU A 142 16.76 3.83 8.82
CA LEU A 142 15.74 4.32 9.71
C LEU A 142 16.21 5.67 10.25
N VAL A 143 15.37 6.69 10.13
CA VAL A 143 15.65 8.04 10.63
C VAL A 143 14.51 8.52 11.54
N PRO A 144 14.74 9.50 12.43
CA PRO A 144 13.65 10.16 13.14
C PRO A 144 12.75 10.87 12.13
N ALA A 145 11.43 10.70 12.25
CA ALA A 145 10.50 11.48 11.42
C ALA A 145 10.47 12.97 11.81
N GLU A 146 10.99 13.29 13.00
CA GLU A 146 11.10 14.65 13.50
C GLU A 146 12.56 15.02 13.73
N GLU A 147 12.99 16.11 13.10
CA GLU A 147 14.32 16.66 13.34
C GLU A 147 14.55 16.90 14.83
N ARG A 148 15.69 16.44 15.34
CA ARG A 148 16.13 16.60 16.73
C ARG A 148 15.27 15.85 17.76
N LEU A 149 14.60 14.76 17.38
CA LEU A 149 13.90 13.91 18.36
C LEU A 149 14.86 13.31 19.41
N PHE A 150 16.06 12.90 18.98
CA PHE A 150 17.06 12.24 19.83
C PHE A 150 18.23 13.15 20.23
N THR A 151 17.99 14.45 20.41
CA THR A 151 19.02 15.35 20.93
C THR A 151 19.15 15.28 22.45
N ASP A 152 20.37 15.49 22.95
CA ASP A 152 20.62 15.63 24.39
C ASP A 152 19.86 16.85 24.96
N PRO A 153 19.37 16.77 26.22
CA PRO A 153 19.53 15.66 27.18
C PRO A 153 18.49 14.54 27.08
N GLY A 154 17.44 14.68 26.26
CA GLY A 154 16.30 13.76 26.20
C GLY A 154 16.61 12.38 25.61
N ARG A 155 17.70 12.26 24.84
CA ARG A 155 18.13 11.01 24.19
C ARG A 155 18.15 9.79 25.13
N ILE A 156 18.67 9.96 26.35
CA ILE A 156 18.81 8.86 27.32
C ILE A 156 17.47 8.23 27.72
N LEU A 157 16.37 8.97 27.57
CA LEU A 157 15.02 8.50 27.90
C LEU A 157 14.41 7.65 26.78
N PHE A 158 15.02 7.66 25.60
CA PHE A 158 14.68 6.77 24.48
C PHE A 158 15.59 5.53 24.42
N GLU A 159 16.56 5.36 25.32
CA GLU A 159 17.35 4.13 25.36
C GLU A 159 16.52 2.98 25.94
N GLY A 160 16.60 1.80 25.32
CA GLY A 160 15.81 0.65 25.74
C GLY A 160 15.68 -0.45 24.69
N ASN A 161 14.82 -1.41 24.98
CA ASN A 161 14.53 -2.53 24.07
C ASN A 161 13.36 -2.17 23.13
N TYR A 162 13.61 -2.25 21.82
CA TYR A 162 12.65 -1.94 20.76
C TYR A 162 12.18 -3.17 19.98
N ALA A 163 12.51 -4.40 20.42
CA ALA A 163 12.16 -5.64 19.73
C ALA A 163 10.66 -5.75 19.41
N SER A 164 9.80 -5.31 20.33
CA SER A 164 8.33 -5.33 20.12
C SER A 164 7.80 -4.34 19.07
N GLY A 165 8.67 -3.49 18.53
CA GLY A 165 8.41 -2.59 17.42
C GLY A 165 8.73 -3.18 16.05
N TRP A 166 9.28 -4.41 15.98
CA TRP A 166 9.74 -5.02 14.74
C TRP A 166 8.65 -5.03 13.66
N VAL A 167 7.43 -5.42 14.02
CA VAL A 167 6.28 -5.47 13.09
C VAL A 167 5.98 -4.11 12.45
N SER A 168 5.94 -3.04 13.24
CA SER A 168 5.65 -1.70 12.73
C SER A 168 6.76 -1.17 11.84
N LEU A 169 8.01 -1.47 12.20
CA LEU A 169 9.18 -1.13 11.38
C LEU A 169 9.19 -1.90 10.05
N ALA A 170 8.95 -3.21 10.08
CA ALA A 170 8.88 -4.05 8.88
C ALA A 170 7.76 -3.62 7.95
N ALA A 171 6.57 -3.32 8.48
CA ALA A 171 5.46 -2.82 7.67
C ALA A 171 5.78 -1.44 7.07
N GLY A 172 6.39 -0.55 7.85
CA GLY A 172 6.87 0.75 7.38
C GLY A 172 7.86 0.62 6.22
N LEU A 173 8.80 -0.32 6.30
CA LEU A 173 9.79 -0.55 5.25
C LEU A 173 9.16 -1.15 3.98
N LEU A 174 8.25 -2.11 4.13
CA LEU A 174 7.50 -2.68 3.00
C LEU A 174 6.64 -1.63 2.29
N LEU A 175 6.05 -0.69 3.03
CA LEU A 175 5.37 0.47 2.45
C LEU A 175 6.36 1.40 1.76
N ALA A 176 7.49 1.72 2.39
CA ALA A 176 8.52 2.59 1.82
C ALA A 176 9.03 2.06 0.46
N ALA A 177 9.36 0.78 0.38
CA ALA A 177 9.80 0.11 -0.84
C ALA A 177 8.74 0.11 -1.95
N GLY A 178 7.46 0.24 -1.57
CA GLY A 178 6.33 0.41 -2.48
C GLY A 178 5.91 1.86 -2.71
N ASN A 179 6.62 2.86 -2.15
CA ASN A 179 6.21 4.27 -2.10
C ASN A 179 4.80 4.49 -1.51
N GLY A 180 4.37 3.62 -0.60
CA GLY A 180 3.09 3.69 0.10
C GLY A 180 3.15 4.61 1.32
N ARG A 181 1.98 5.16 1.69
CA ARG A 181 1.79 5.98 2.90
C ARG A 181 1.07 5.20 3.98
N PRO A 182 1.45 5.31 5.27
CA PRO A 182 0.74 4.65 6.35
C PRO A 182 -0.48 5.46 6.82
N ARG A 183 -1.44 4.76 7.40
CA ARG A 183 -2.61 5.32 8.09
C ARG A 183 -2.29 5.49 9.57
N PRO A 184 -2.31 6.73 10.12
CA PRO A 184 -2.02 6.99 11.53
C PRO A 184 -2.96 6.29 12.53
N ASP A 185 -4.15 5.85 12.09
CA ASP A 185 -5.17 5.20 12.92
C ASP A 185 -5.07 3.66 12.96
N VAL A 186 -4.03 3.08 12.36
CA VAL A 186 -3.81 1.63 12.31
C VAL A 186 -2.42 1.30 12.84
N TRP A 187 -2.34 0.61 13.98
CA TRP A 187 -1.09 0.34 14.68
C TRP A 187 -0.85 -1.15 14.83
N ALA A 188 0.39 -1.52 15.16
CA ALA A 188 0.75 -2.88 15.49
C ALA A 188 1.85 -2.96 16.55
N THR A 189 2.00 -4.14 17.14
CA THR A 189 3.16 -4.53 17.94
C THR A 189 3.48 -6.00 17.68
N GLY A 190 4.74 -6.38 17.81
CA GLY A 190 5.18 -7.76 17.66
C GLY A 190 6.70 -7.84 17.62
N CYS A 191 7.24 -8.85 18.27
CA CYS A 191 8.64 -9.26 18.09
C CYS A 191 8.76 -10.13 16.84
N TRP A 192 9.97 -10.33 16.35
CA TRP A 192 10.25 -11.28 15.28
C TRP A 192 11.29 -12.30 15.73
N ASP A 193 10.96 -13.54 15.49
CA ASP A 193 11.81 -14.70 15.66
C ASP A 193 12.02 -15.35 14.29
N PHE A 194 13.26 -15.67 13.95
CA PHE A 194 13.58 -16.16 12.61
C PHE A 194 13.07 -17.57 12.34
N GLU A 195 12.78 -18.36 13.39
CA GLU A 195 12.29 -19.73 13.26
C GLU A 195 10.77 -19.80 13.26
N THR A 196 10.12 -18.92 14.03
CA THR A 196 8.67 -18.99 14.31
C THR A 196 7.88 -17.80 13.75
N GLY A 197 8.54 -16.73 13.31
CA GLY A 197 7.91 -15.53 12.76
C GLY A 197 7.51 -14.53 13.84
N VAL A 198 6.28 -14.02 13.81
CA VAL A 198 5.81 -13.00 14.77
C VAL A 198 5.65 -13.59 16.17
N ALA A 199 6.39 -13.04 17.13
CA ALA A 199 6.42 -13.49 18.51
C ALA A 199 5.71 -12.52 19.47
N ALA A 200 5.33 -13.06 20.64
CA ALA A 200 4.63 -12.35 21.71
C ALA A 200 5.40 -11.13 22.23
N VAL A 201 4.67 -10.19 22.86
CA VAL A 201 5.24 -8.96 23.42
C VAL A 201 4.77 -8.70 24.84
N ASP A 202 5.60 -7.95 25.57
CA ASP A 202 5.26 -7.42 26.89
C ASP A 202 4.64 -6.01 26.81
N GLY A 203 4.12 -5.58 27.97
CA GLY A 203 3.49 -4.28 28.22
C GLY A 203 2.33 -3.96 27.26
N LEU A 204 1.49 -4.95 27.02
CA LEU A 204 0.37 -4.86 26.10
C LEU A 204 -0.68 -3.87 26.58
N GLU A 205 -0.89 -3.76 27.90
CA GLU A 205 -1.89 -2.85 28.46
C GLU A 205 -1.50 -1.38 28.24
N GLU A 206 -0.25 -1.04 28.54
CA GLU A 206 0.35 0.29 28.39
C GLU A 206 0.32 0.74 26.92
N LYS A 207 0.64 -0.18 26.00
CA LYS A 207 0.56 0.06 24.55
C LYS A 207 -0.86 0.32 24.07
N LEU A 208 -1.84 -0.45 24.54
CA LEU A 208 -3.24 -0.29 24.16
C LEU A 208 -3.85 1.00 24.71
N LYS A 209 -3.54 1.36 25.97
CA LYS A 209 -3.92 2.68 26.52
C LYS A 209 -3.35 3.81 25.68
N THR A 210 -2.05 3.73 25.35
CA THR A 210 -1.39 4.73 24.49
C THR A 210 -2.04 4.80 23.11
N ALA A 211 -2.38 3.67 22.49
CA ALA A 211 -3.07 3.66 21.20
C ALA A 211 -4.45 4.35 21.28
N ALA A 212 -5.22 4.10 22.34
CA ALA A 212 -6.51 4.75 22.55
C ALA A 212 -6.36 6.28 22.71
N GLU A 213 -5.32 6.76 23.40
CA GLU A 213 -5.02 8.20 23.52
C GLU A 213 -4.75 8.84 22.15
N TYR A 214 -4.10 8.11 21.24
CA TYR A 214 -3.84 8.53 19.86
C TYR A 214 -5.03 8.30 18.92
N LYS A 215 -6.19 7.89 19.44
CA LYS A 215 -7.43 7.63 18.68
C LYS A 215 -7.23 6.59 17.58
N VAL A 216 -6.34 5.63 17.81
CA VAL A 216 -6.17 4.46 16.96
C VAL A 216 -7.50 3.72 16.86
N ARG A 217 -7.83 3.20 15.68
CA ARG A 217 -9.05 2.43 15.45
C ARG A 217 -8.78 0.93 15.42
N ARG A 218 -7.66 0.52 14.83
CA ARG A 218 -7.28 -0.88 14.65
C ARG A 218 -5.89 -1.11 15.20
N PHE A 219 -5.74 -2.15 16.01
CA PHE A 219 -4.46 -2.51 16.63
C PHE A 219 -4.16 -4.00 16.41
N PHE A 220 -3.06 -4.28 15.73
CA PHE A 220 -2.62 -5.63 15.40
C PHE A 220 -1.64 -6.16 16.44
N VAL A 221 -1.85 -7.40 16.89
CA VAL A 221 -1.01 -8.07 17.88
C VAL A 221 -0.61 -9.48 17.39
N PRO A 222 0.45 -10.09 17.93
CA PRO A 222 0.75 -11.50 17.68
C PRO A 222 -0.45 -12.38 18.03
N ALA A 223 -0.69 -13.47 17.30
CA ALA A 223 -1.85 -14.34 17.51
C ALA A 223 -1.93 -14.84 18.96
N SER A 224 -0.78 -15.17 19.56
CA SER A 224 -0.63 -15.57 20.97
C SER A 224 -1.07 -14.49 21.98
N CYS A 225 -1.05 -13.22 21.60
CA CYS A 225 -1.47 -12.10 22.44
C CYS A 225 -2.95 -11.70 22.25
N LEU A 226 -3.64 -12.24 21.23
CA LEU A 226 -4.98 -11.77 20.82
C LEU A 226 -6.01 -11.83 21.95
N LYS A 227 -6.09 -12.97 22.66
CA LYS A 227 -7.06 -13.15 23.76
C LYS A 227 -6.83 -12.15 24.89
N LYS A 228 -5.57 -11.97 25.30
CA LYS A 228 -5.18 -11.03 26.36
C LYS A 228 -5.46 -9.58 25.95
N ALA A 229 -5.12 -9.20 24.72
CA ALA A 229 -5.41 -7.86 24.20
C ALA A 229 -6.91 -7.53 24.24
N ARG A 230 -7.77 -8.45 23.78
CA ARG A 230 -9.23 -8.26 23.81
C ARG A 230 -9.76 -8.10 25.24
N GLN A 231 -9.29 -8.94 26.16
CA GLN A 231 -9.66 -8.83 27.58
C GLN A 231 -9.31 -7.45 28.17
N ILE A 232 -8.11 -6.92 27.85
CA ILE A 232 -7.69 -5.58 28.30
C ILE A 232 -8.60 -4.50 27.70
N VAL A 233 -8.86 -4.54 26.39
CA VAL A 233 -9.73 -3.57 25.71
C VAL A 233 -11.14 -3.57 26.30
N ASP A 234 -11.71 -4.74 26.56
CA ASP A 234 -13.05 -4.88 27.13
C ASP A 234 -13.11 -4.36 28.58
N GLN A 235 -12.11 -4.72 29.40
CA GLN A 235 -12.03 -4.29 30.81
C GLN A 235 -11.87 -2.78 30.94
N LEU A 236 -11.03 -2.18 30.11
CA LEU A 236 -10.74 -0.74 30.12
C LEU A 236 -11.69 0.07 29.22
N ARG A 237 -12.60 -0.59 28.49
CA ARG A 237 -13.55 0.02 27.53
C ARG A 237 -12.84 0.90 26.49
N LEU A 238 -11.72 0.43 25.94
CA LEU A 238 -10.96 1.18 24.96
C LEU A 238 -11.66 1.12 23.59
N PRO A 239 -11.71 2.22 22.81
CA PRO A 239 -12.34 2.26 21.50
C PRO A 239 -11.43 1.66 20.40
N LEU A 240 -10.92 0.45 20.62
CA LEU A 240 -9.94 -0.22 19.76
C LEU A 240 -10.49 -1.54 19.21
N GLN A 241 -10.35 -1.77 17.91
CA GLN A 241 -10.53 -3.08 17.30
C GLN A 241 -9.21 -3.85 17.33
N ILE A 242 -9.20 -5.01 17.99
CA ILE A 242 -8.00 -5.86 18.09
C ILE A 242 -8.05 -6.98 17.05
N GLU A 243 -6.99 -7.04 16.25
CA GLU A 243 -6.77 -8.04 15.20
C GLU A 243 -5.45 -8.78 15.39
N SER A 244 -5.36 -10.00 14.84
CA SER A 244 -4.16 -10.81 14.89
C SER A 244 -3.30 -10.63 13.64
N LEU A 245 -2.00 -10.66 13.85
CA LEU A 245 -1.02 -10.92 12.80
C LEU A 245 -1.05 -12.42 12.45
N ALA A 246 -0.66 -12.77 11.22
CA ALA A 246 -0.68 -14.16 10.78
C ALA A 246 0.57 -14.92 11.26
N ASP A 247 0.39 -16.20 11.60
CA ASP A 247 1.47 -17.10 11.99
C ASP A 247 2.25 -17.55 10.75
N SER A 248 3.30 -16.81 10.40
CA SER A 248 4.15 -17.11 9.25
C SER A 248 5.60 -16.68 9.47
N ILE A 249 6.53 -17.52 9.01
CA ILE A 249 7.96 -17.21 8.96
C ILE A 249 8.32 -16.25 7.81
N LYS A 250 7.38 -15.97 6.89
CA LYS A 250 7.58 -15.01 5.80
C LYS A 250 7.05 -13.65 6.23
N PRO A 251 7.89 -12.60 6.35
CA PRO A 251 7.48 -11.29 6.86
C PRO A 251 6.22 -10.73 6.20
N ARG A 252 6.17 -10.63 4.86
CA ARG A 252 5.00 -10.08 4.16
C ARG A 252 3.73 -10.89 4.41
N ALA A 253 3.83 -12.22 4.46
CA ALA A 253 2.68 -13.08 4.73
C ALA A 253 2.18 -12.89 6.16
N ALA A 254 3.07 -12.81 7.15
CA ALA A 254 2.72 -12.55 8.54
C ALA A 254 2.03 -11.18 8.73
N LEU A 255 2.43 -10.20 7.90
CA LEU A 255 1.96 -8.82 7.96
C LEU A 255 0.81 -8.51 7.00
N ALA A 256 0.32 -9.45 6.20
CA ALA A 256 -0.56 -9.18 5.06
C ALA A 256 -1.82 -8.37 5.43
N GLN A 257 -2.52 -8.77 6.50
CA GLN A 257 -3.74 -8.08 6.97
C GLN A 257 -3.44 -6.72 7.60
N TYR A 258 -2.29 -6.60 8.27
CA TYR A 258 -1.85 -5.32 8.83
C TYR A 258 -1.49 -4.34 7.71
N LEU A 259 -0.72 -4.79 6.71
CA LEU A 259 -0.31 -4.02 5.54
C LEU A 259 -1.50 -3.50 4.73
N SER A 260 -2.52 -4.33 4.48
CA SER A 260 -3.73 -3.89 3.77
C SER A 260 -4.52 -2.85 4.55
N SER A 261 -4.45 -2.90 5.89
CA SER A 261 -5.11 -1.93 6.77
C SER A 261 -4.30 -0.65 6.95
N LEU A 262 -2.97 -0.77 6.96
CA LEU A 262 -2.03 0.32 7.18
C LEU A 262 -1.86 1.21 5.95
N ALA A 263 -1.91 0.66 4.74
CA ALA A 263 -1.70 1.45 3.52
C ALA A 263 -2.83 2.45 3.27
N VAL A 264 -2.49 3.71 2.99
CA VAL A 264 -3.41 4.67 2.37
C VAL A 264 -3.54 4.30 0.90
N ARG A 265 -4.78 4.00 0.48
CA ARG A 265 -5.11 3.75 -0.92
C ARG A 265 -5.18 5.08 -1.66
N ALA A 266 -4.40 5.23 -2.73
CA ALA A 266 -4.52 6.40 -3.60
C ALA A 266 -5.90 6.40 -4.27
N GLY A 267 -6.56 7.55 -4.30
CA GLY A 267 -7.80 7.76 -5.02
C GLY A 267 -7.58 8.05 -6.50
N ARG A 268 -8.68 8.16 -7.25
CA ARG A 268 -8.68 8.48 -8.68
C ARG A 268 -7.97 9.81 -8.99
N ASP A 269 -8.11 10.80 -8.12
CA ASP A 269 -7.58 12.15 -8.31
C ASP A 269 -6.11 12.29 -7.83
N ASP A 270 -5.53 11.25 -7.24
CA ASP A 270 -4.12 11.24 -6.85
C ASP A 270 -3.18 11.07 -8.05
N SER A 271 -1.89 11.34 -7.84
CA SER A 271 -0.88 11.23 -8.88
C SER A 271 -0.79 9.81 -9.46
N GLN A 272 -0.33 9.71 -10.71
CA GLN A 272 -0.13 8.43 -11.38
C GLN A 272 0.83 7.53 -10.59
N GLU A 273 1.89 8.10 -10.02
CA GLU A 273 2.89 7.39 -9.22
C GLU A 273 2.26 6.79 -7.97
N ALA A 274 1.44 7.55 -7.25
CA ALA A 274 0.73 7.07 -6.07
C ALA A 274 -0.26 5.96 -6.43
N ARG A 275 -1.03 6.14 -7.52
CA ARG A 275 -1.98 5.11 -7.98
C ARG A 275 -1.27 3.83 -8.42
N THR A 276 -0.15 3.96 -9.12
CA THR A 276 0.71 2.84 -9.50
C THR A 276 1.24 2.10 -8.27
N ALA A 277 1.77 2.83 -7.28
CA ALA A 277 2.24 2.28 -6.02
C ALA A 277 1.16 1.45 -5.31
N THR A 278 -0.05 2.01 -5.15
CA THR A 278 -1.20 1.32 -4.57
C THR A 278 -1.57 0.05 -5.35
N TYR A 279 -1.70 0.11 -6.68
CA TYR A 279 -2.01 -1.07 -7.50
C TYR A 279 -0.95 -2.16 -7.33
N MET A 280 0.33 -1.76 -7.32
CA MET A 280 1.44 -2.68 -7.13
C MET A 280 1.51 -3.24 -5.70
N PHE A 281 0.76 -2.69 -4.74
CA PHE A 281 0.71 -3.15 -3.35
C PHE A 281 -0.42 -4.16 -3.09
N ILE A 282 -1.56 -4.03 -3.78
CA ILE A 282 -2.72 -4.92 -3.62
C ILE A 282 -2.38 -6.34 -4.11
N ASN A 283 -2.62 -7.37 -3.29
CA ASN A 283 -2.37 -8.77 -3.66
C ASN A 283 -3.66 -9.57 -3.92
N ASP A 284 -4.80 -9.09 -3.42
CA ASP A 284 -6.09 -9.72 -3.72
C ASP A 284 -6.51 -9.37 -5.15
N GLN A 285 -6.79 -10.40 -5.97
CA GLN A 285 -7.05 -10.20 -7.40
C GLN A 285 -8.37 -9.45 -7.64
N GLN A 286 -9.37 -9.65 -6.79
CA GLN A 286 -10.65 -8.96 -6.93
C GLN A 286 -10.47 -7.47 -6.61
N GLU A 287 -9.86 -7.15 -5.47
CA GLU A 287 -9.56 -5.78 -5.09
C GLU A 287 -8.65 -5.07 -6.11
N LEU A 288 -7.66 -5.79 -6.64
CA LEU A 288 -6.76 -5.28 -7.68
C LEU A 288 -7.54 -4.86 -8.94
N THR A 289 -8.47 -5.71 -9.37
CA THR A 289 -9.29 -5.47 -10.55
C THR A 289 -10.23 -4.28 -10.34
N GLU A 290 -10.95 -4.26 -9.21
CA GLU A 290 -11.82 -3.14 -8.82
C GLU A 290 -11.04 -1.82 -8.78
N TYR A 291 -9.85 -1.83 -8.16
CA TYR A 291 -9.00 -0.64 -8.10
C TYR A 291 -8.54 -0.17 -9.48
N TYR A 292 -8.15 -1.08 -10.37
CA TYR A 292 -7.75 -0.72 -11.73
C TYR A 292 -8.90 -0.06 -12.49
N LEU A 293 -10.10 -0.64 -12.41
CA LEU A 293 -11.29 -0.13 -13.10
C LEU A 293 -11.75 1.22 -12.54
N ASP A 294 -11.67 1.43 -11.23
CA ASP A 294 -12.16 2.66 -10.60
C ASP A 294 -11.16 3.82 -10.71
N CYS A 295 -9.86 3.52 -10.62
CA CYS A 295 -8.83 4.53 -10.41
C CYS A 295 -7.82 4.65 -11.55
N ILE A 296 -7.70 3.68 -12.47
CA ILE A 296 -6.58 3.63 -13.43
C ILE A 296 -7.05 3.59 -14.89
N VAL A 297 -8.03 2.75 -15.22
CA VAL A 297 -8.30 2.33 -16.60
C VAL A 297 -8.64 3.48 -17.55
N GLU A 298 -9.37 4.51 -17.09
CA GLU A 298 -9.78 5.64 -17.93
C GLU A 298 -8.57 6.47 -18.38
N ASP A 299 -7.71 6.87 -17.44
CA ASP A 299 -6.49 7.62 -17.73
C ASP A 299 -5.48 6.79 -18.54
N SER A 300 -5.41 5.48 -18.27
CA SER A 300 -4.59 4.55 -19.05
C SER A 300 -5.09 4.47 -20.49
N ALA A 301 -6.41 4.33 -20.70
CA ALA A 301 -7.02 4.27 -22.01
C ALA A 301 -6.75 5.53 -22.84
N ASP A 302 -6.86 6.72 -22.24
CA ASP A 302 -6.59 7.97 -22.94
C ASP A 302 -5.11 8.07 -23.37
N LYS A 303 -4.16 7.68 -22.50
CA LYS A 303 -2.73 7.63 -22.84
C LYS A 303 -2.44 6.63 -23.95
N VAL A 304 -3.01 5.43 -23.85
CA VAL A 304 -2.87 4.39 -24.88
C VAL A 304 -3.44 4.88 -26.21
N ARG A 305 -4.65 5.45 -26.22
CA ARG A 305 -5.29 5.99 -27.43
C ARG A 305 -4.44 7.07 -28.10
N GLN A 306 -3.78 7.93 -27.32
CA GLN A 306 -2.87 8.97 -27.85
C GLN A 306 -1.61 8.40 -28.51
N LYS A 307 -1.12 7.23 -28.06
CA LYS A 307 0.04 6.53 -28.63
C LYS A 307 -0.27 5.78 -29.93
N ILE A 308 -1.54 5.57 -30.27
CA ILE A 308 -1.93 4.91 -31.52
C ILE A 308 -1.67 5.86 -32.68
N ASP A 309 -0.76 5.47 -33.56
CA ASP A 309 -0.36 6.16 -34.79
C ASP A 309 -0.41 5.16 -35.96
N PRO A 310 -0.97 5.55 -37.12
CA PRO A 310 -1.57 6.85 -37.42
C PRO A 310 -2.97 7.05 -36.77
N PRO A 311 -3.46 8.29 -36.54
CA PRO A 311 -4.68 8.55 -35.77
C PRO A 311 -5.95 7.87 -36.32
N GLU A 312 -6.02 7.58 -37.61
CA GLU A 312 -7.08 6.78 -38.23
C GLU A 312 -7.19 5.37 -37.65
N PHE A 313 -6.10 4.81 -37.12
CA PHE A 313 -6.11 3.51 -36.45
C PHE A 313 -6.93 3.53 -35.16
N ARG A 314 -7.34 4.70 -34.66
CA ARG A 314 -8.23 4.85 -33.50
C ARG A 314 -9.71 4.70 -33.85
N LYS A 315 -10.09 4.82 -35.15
CA LYS A 315 -11.50 4.68 -35.57
C LYS A 315 -11.92 3.23 -35.37
N CYS A 316 -13.01 2.98 -34.67
CA CYS A 316 -13.48 1.63 -34.41
C CYS A 316 -15.00 1.66 -34.36
N ARG A 317 -15.64 0.86 -35.21
CA ARG A 317 -17.08 0.64 -35.16
C ARG A 317 -17.38 -0.67 -34.43
N TYR A 318 -16.58 -1.69 -34.72
CA TYR A 318 -16.73 -3.03 -34.18
C TYR A 318 -15.47 -3.45 -33.43
N LEU A 319 -15.64 -3.98 -32.22
CA LEU A 319 -14.54 -4.54 -31.42
C LEU A 319 -14.81 -6.00 -31.08
N ILE A 320 -13.83 -6.87 -31.33
CA ILE A 320 -13.83 -8.23 -30.79
C ILE A 320 -12.69 -8.35 -29.79
N THR A 321 -12.94 -8.92 -28.63
CA THR A 321 -11.92 -9.22 -27.62
C THR A 321 -12.22 -10.54 -26.92
N THR A 322 -11.18 -11.17 -26.38
CA THR A 322 -11.30 -12.44 -25.66
C THR A 322 -11.20 -12.18 -24.16
N VAL A 323 -12.04 -12.80 -23.34
CA VAL A 323 -11.85 -12.73 -21.88
C VAL A 323 -10.81 -13.77 -21.44
N SER A 324 -9.99 -13.40 -20.46
CA SER A 324 -9.04 -14.30 -19.79
C SER A 324 -9.20 -14.16 -18.27
N ASP A 325 -8.17 -14.48 -17.50
CA ASP A 325 -8.17 -14.27 -16.04
C ASP A 325 -8.26 -12.81 -15.62
N SER A 326 -7.85 -11.92 -16.51
CA SER A 326 -7.93 -10.47 -16.36
C SER A 326 -8.94 -9.93 -17.36
N TYR A 327 -10.11 -9.49 -16.88
CA TYR A 327 -11.13 -8.87 -17.73
C TYR A 327 -10.96 -7.35 -17.82
N GLU A 328 -10.08 -6.76 -17.01
CA GLU A 328 -9.73 -5.35 -17.07
C GLU A 328 -9.15 -4.93 -18.43
N ILE A 329 -8.48 -5.84 -19.16
CA ILE A 329 -7.99 -5.57 -20.51
C ILE A 329 -9.12 -5.41 -21.53
N VAL A 330 -10.23 -6.13 -21.34
CA VAL A 330 -11.45 -5.98 -22.14
C VAL A 330 -11.97 -4.55 -21.95
N CYS A 331 -12.07 -4.10 -20.70
CA CYS A 331 -12.50 -2.74 -20.38
C CYS A 331 -11.56 -1.66 -20.96
N LEU A 332 -10.24 -1.88 -20.87
CA LEU A 332 -9.24 -0.99 -21.48
C LEU A 332 -9.47 -0.85 -22.99
N SER A 333 -9.60 -1.96 -23.72
CA SER A 333 -9.84 -1.96 -25.17
C SER A 333 -11.08 -1.18 -25.59
N HIS A 334 -12.18 -1.30 -24.83
CA HIS A 334 -13.40 -0.56 -25.13
C HIS A 334 -13.22 0.95 -24.94
N LEU A 335 -12.51 1.37 -23.89
CA LEU A 335 -12.23 2.79 -23.65
C LEU A 335 -11.23 3.37 -24.66
N VAL A 336 -10.22 2.59 -25.06
CA VAL A 336 -9.22 2.98 -26.06
C VAL A 336 -9.85 3.18 -27.43
N PHE A 337 -10.70 2.25 -27.89
CA PHE A 337 -11.23 2.27 -29.26
C PHE A 337 -12.61 2.92 -29.38
N ARG A 338 -13.42 2.88 -28.32
CA ARG A 338 -14.80 3.40 -28.26
C ARG A 338 -15.70 2.86 -29.39
N PRO A 339 -15.88 1.53 -29.48
CA PRO A 339 -16.69 0.91 -30.53
C PRO A 339 -18.19 1.26 -30.39
N GLU A 340 -18.93 1.16 -31.50
CA GLU A 340 -20.39 1.24 -31.50
C GLU A 340 -21.03 -0.07 -31.02
N SER A 341 -20.44 -1.21 -31.39
CA SER A 341 -20.87 -2.54 -30.96
C SER A 341 -19.66 -3.45 -30.77
N SER A 342 -19.72 -4.35 -29.79
CA SER A 342 -18.62 -5.26 -29.50
C SER A 342 -19.04 -6.67 -29.13
N LEU A 343 -18.10 -7.60 -29.28
CA LEU A 343 -18.25 -9.01 -28.94
C LEU A 343 -17.11 -9.45 -28.02
N ILE A 344 -17.46 -9.89 -26.82
CA ILE A 344 -16.55 -10.56 -25.89
C ILE A 344 -16.69 -12.07 -26.08
N VAL A 345 -15.59 -12.74 -26.42
CA VAL A 345 -15.57 -14.20 -26.59
C VAL A 345 -14.87 -14.90 -25.45
N PHE A 346 -15.26 -16.15 -25.16
CA PHE A 346 -14.61 -16.99 -24.15
C PHE A 346 -14.68 -18.48 -24.52
N THR A 347 -13.73 -19.28 -24.06
CA THR A 347 -13.73 -20.73 -24.35
C THR A 347 -14.80 -21.47 -23.54
N GLN A 348 -15.70 -22.19 -24.21
CA GLN A 348 -16.81 -22.92 -23.59
C GLN A 348 -16.34 -24.05 -22.66
N SER A 349 -15.22 -24.71 -22.96
CA SER A 349 -14.64 -25.74 -22.06
C SER A 349 -14.18 -25.18 -20.72
N LYS A 350 -14.09 -23.85 -20.59
CA LYS A 350 -13.78 -23.11 -19.35
C LYS A 350 -14.88 -22.11 -18.98
N ALA A 351 -16.13 -22.40 -19.37
CA ALA A 351 -17.26 -21.50 -19.15
C ALA A 351 -17.43 -21.13 -17.67
N ASP A 352 -17.34 -22.10 -16.75
CA ASP A 352 -17.46 -21.85 -15.30
C ASP A 352 -16.48 -20.80 -14.77
N ARG A 353 -15.32 -20.66 -15.42
CA ARG A 353 -14.29 -19.68 -15.07
C ARG A 353 -14.47 -18.36 -15.80
N TYR A 354 -14.68 -18.40 -17.11
CA TYR A 354 -14.59 -17.21 -17.96
C TYR A 354 -15.92 -16.53 -18.24
N GLN A 355 -17.03 -17.27 -18.22
CA GLN A 355 -18.36 -16.66 -18.41
C GLN A 355 -18.66 -15.64 -17.30
N PRO A 356 -18.41 -15.90 -16.00
CA PRO A 356 -18.62 -14.88 -14.96
C PRO A 356 -17.77 -13.62 -15.16
N LEU A 357 -16.55 -13.76 -15.68
CA LEU A 357 -15.67 -12.61 -15.96
C LEU A 357 -16.14 -11.81 -17.18
N ALA A 358 -16.60 -12.48 -18.24
CA ALA A 358 -17.20 -11.84 -19.41
C ALA A 358 -18.45 -11.04 -19.04
N GLU A 359 -19.33 -11.61 -18.21
CA GLU A 359 -20.54 -10.93 -17.75
C GLU A 359 -20.21 -9.75 -16.82
N LYS A 360 -19.19 -9.85 -15.95
CA LYS A 360 -18.69 -8.71 -15.17
C LYS A 360 -18.18 -7.57 -16.05
N ALA A 361 -17.39 -7.89 -17.08
CA ALA A 361 -16.92 -6.90 -18.03
C ALA A 361 -18.08 -6.24 -18.79
N LYS A 362 -19.04 -7.03 -19.27
CA LYS A 362 -20.25 -6.55 -19.95
C LYS A 362 -21.07 -5.61 -19.07
N GLU A 363 -21.32 -5.96 -17.82
CA GLU A 363 -22.09 -5.11 -16.91
C GLU A 363 -21.37 -3.79 -16.62
N TRP A 364 -20.05 -3.83 -16.39
CA TRP A 364 -19.25 -2.62 -16.19
C TRP A 364 -19.29 -1.71 -17.44
N LEU A 365 -19.15 -2.29 -18.63
CA LEU A 365 -19.18 -1.58 -19.91
C LEU A 365 -20.56 -1.01 -20.25
N LYS A 366 -21.63 -1.72 -19.90
CA LYS A 366 -23.00 -1.22 -20.01
C LYS A 366 -23.21 0.03 -19.17
N GLY A 367 -22.62 0.09 -17.96
CA GLY A 367 -22.57 1.30 -17.14
C GLY A 367 -21.84 2.49 -17.79
N LYS A 368 -21.06 2.24 -18.84
CA LYS A 368 -20.37 3.25 -19.67
C LYS A 368 -21.03 3.45 -21.04
N ASN A 369 -22.25 2.93 -21.25
CA ASN A 369 -23.04 3.00 -22.48
C ASN A 369 -22.42 2.29 -23.70
N PHE A 370 -21.68 1.20 -23.50
CA PHE A 370 -21.26 0.34 -24.60
C PHE A 370 -22.30 -0.75 -24.92
N ASP A 371 -22.53 -1.02 -26.20
CA ASP A 371 -23.28 -2.19 -26.66
C ASP A 371 -22.34 -3.39 -26.77
N VAL A 372 -22.54 -4.38 -25.89
CA VAL A 372 -21.61 -5.50 -25.71
C VAL A 372 -22.36 -6.83 -25.68
N GLN A 373 -21.95 -7.73 -26.56
CA GLN A 373 -22.40 -9.11 -26.61
C GLN A 373 -21.34 -10.04 -26.02
N VAL A 374 -21.79 -11.18 -25.48
CA VAL A 374 -20.91 -12.20 -24.90
C VAL A 374 -21.20 -13.53 -25.59
N ARG A 375 -20.16 -14.21 -26.08
CA ARG A 375 -20.30 -15.44 -26.87
C ARG A 375 -19.31 -16.54 -26.46
N PRO A 376 -19.80 -17.76 -26.17
CA PRO A 376 -18.92 -18.92 -25.98
C PRO A 376 -18.35 -19.42 -27.32
N LEU A 377 -17.10 -19.86 -27.27
CA LEU A 377 -16.40 -20.57 -28.34
C LEU A 377 -16.38 -22.06 -28.01
N LYS A 378 -16.95 -22.88 -28.88
CA LYS A 378 -17.05 -24.33 -28.72
C LYS A 378 -15.69 -25.00 -28.75
N SER A 379 -14.79 -24.52 -29.61
CA SER A 379 -13.49 -25.13 -29.80
C SER A 379 -12.51 -24.66 -28.72
N ASP A 380 -11.97 -25.61 -27.96
CA ASP A 380 -10.74 -25.45 -27.19
C ASP A 380 -9.50 -25.88 -27.99
N SER A 381 -9.70 -26.18 -29.28
CA SER A 381 -8.88 -27.15 -29.98
C SER A 381 -7.45 -26.67 -30.19
N SER A 382 -6.54 -27.63 -30.08
CA SER A 382 -5.18 -27.55 -30.64
C SER A 382 -5.16 -27.55 -32.18
N ARG A 383 -6.32 -27.43 -32.84
CA ARG A 383 -6.50 -27.54 -34.29
C ARG A 383 -6.81 -26.15 -34.87
N PRO A 384 -5.80 -25.46 -35.45
CA PRO A 384 -5.94 -24.07 -35.88
C PRO A 384 -7.11 -23.81 -36.84
N LEU A 385 -7.41 -24.75 -37.75
CA LEU A 385 -8.45 -24.57 -38.78
C LEU A 385 -9.88 -24.52 -38.20
N GLU A 386 -10.15 -25.31 -37.15
CA GLU A 386 -11.45 -25.30 -36.48
C GLU A 386 -11.65 -23.95 -35.75
N LEU A 387 -10.60 -23.47 -35.08
CA LEU A 387 -10.60 -22.19 -34.39
C LEU A 387 -10.77 -21.00 -35.36
N VAL A 388 -10.07 -21.03 -36.50
CA VAL A 388 -10.23 -20.01 -37.56
C VAL A 388 -11.67 -19.97 -38.09
N SER A 389 -12.27 -21.13 -38.33
CA SER A 389 -13.66 -21.21 -38.83
C SER A 389 -14.66 -20.62 -37.83
N GLU A 390 -14.46 -20.90 -36.54
CA GLU A 390 -15.31 -20.36 -35.48
C GLU A 390 -15.13 -18.84 -35.29
N TYR A 391 -13.90 -18.34 -35.40
CA TYR A 391 -13.62 -16.90 -35.37
C TYR A 391 -14.20 -16.16 -36.57
N GLN A 392 -14.14 -16.75 -37.77
CA GLN A 392 -14.82 -16.20 -38.96
C GLN A 392 -16.32 -16.07 -38.73
N ALA A 393 -16.95 -17.05 -38.08
CA ALA A 393 -18.37 -16.96 -37.72
C ALA A 393 -18.65 -15.82 -36.74
N CYS A 394 -17.78 -15.58 -35.77
CA CYS A 394 -17.90 -14.45 -34.83
C CYS A 394 -17.77 -13.09 -35.55
N VAL A 395 -16.82 -12.98 -36.49
CA VAL A 395 -16.69 -11.78 -37.33
C VAL A 395 -17.96 -11.54 -38.15
N GLN A 396 -18.47 -12.58 -38.82
CA GLN A 396 -19.65 -12.48 -39.67
C GLN A 396 -20.90 -12.08 -38.88
N GLU A 397 -21.06 -12.62 -37.66
CA GLU A 397 -22.15 -12.24 -36.77
C GLU A 397 -22.09 -10.77 -36.37
N LEU A 398 -20.91 -10.30 -35.92
CA LEU A 398 -20.77 -8.92 -35.42
C LEU A 398 -20.92 -7.89 -36.56
N LEU A 399 -20.34 -8.15 -37.73
CA LEU A 399 -20.40 -7.23 -38.88
C LEU A 399 -21.77 -7.27 -39.57
N GLY A 400 -22.44 -8.42 -39.58
CA GLY A 400 -23.70 -8.61 -40.29
C GLY A 400 -23.59 -8.23 -41.78
N GLN A 401 -24.32 -7.19 -42.18
CA GLN A 401 -24.29 -6.65 -43.55
C GLN A 401 -23.14 -5.65 -43.78
N ASP A 402 -22.55 -5.06 -42.73
CA ASP A 402 -21.48 -4.06 -42.82
C ASP A 402 -20.09 -4.72 -42.86
N ARG A 403 -19.79 -5.39 -43.98
CA ARG A 403 -18.56 -6.20 -44.13
C ARG A 403 -17.27 -5.39 -44.14
N ASP A 404 -17.35 -4.10 -44.46
CA ASP A 404 -16.21 -3.19 -44.56
C ASP A 404 -16.11 -2.23 -43.36
N GLY A 405 -16.97 -2.41 -42.36
CA GLY A 405 -16.98 -1.61 -41.14
C GLY A 405 -15.62 -1.66 -40.41
N PRO A 406 -15.15 -0.54 -39.81
CA PRO A 406 -13.88 -0.51 -39.09
C PRO A 406 -13.86 -1.49 -37.89
N LEU A 407 -13.30 -2.68 -38.10
CA LEU A 407 -13.14 -3.73 -37.09
C LEU A 407 -11.77 -3.66 -36.43
N VAL A 408 -11.76 -3.79 -35.10
CA VAL A 408 -10.56 -4.02 -34.30
C VAL A 408 -10.72 -5.34 -33.56
N ILE A 409 -9.67 -6.16 -33.56
CA ILE A 409 -9.62 -7.42 -32.83
C ILE A 409 -8.47 -7.35 -31.83
N ASP A 410 -8.81 -7.43 -30.55
CA ASP A 410 -7.85 -7.47 -29.45
C ASP A 410 -7.32 -8.89 -29.26
N ILE A 411 -6.04 -9.05 -29.61
CA ILE A 411 -5.30 -10.31 -29.55
C ILE A 411 -4.35 -10.37 -28.34
N THR A 412 -4.47 -9.40 -27.41
CA THR A 412 -3.72 -9.38 -26.14
C THR A 412 -4.12 -10.55 -25.23
N PRO A 413 -5.42 -10.78 -24.95
CA PRO A 413 -5.85 -11.93 -24.16
C PRO A 413 -5.86 -13.22 -24.99
N GLY A 414 -5.56 -14.34 -24.33
CA GLY A 414 -5.62 -15.68 -24.91
C GLY A 414 -4.25 -16.32 -25.15
N THR A 415 -4.26 -17.50 -25.77
CA THR A 415 -3.02 -18.21 -26.11
C THR A 415 -2.42 -17.67 -27.41
N LYS A 416 -1.13 -17.89 -27.65
CA LYS A 416 -0.49 -17.51 -28.93
C LYS A 416 -1.18 -18.15 -30.14
N LEU A 417 -1.72 -19.37 -29.98
CA LEU A 417 -2.49 -20.04 -31.03
C LEU A 417 -3.79 -19.28 -31.36
N MET A 418 -4.47 -18.75 -30.35
CA MET A 418 -5.66 -17.91 -30.54
C MET A 418 -5.33 -16.60 -31.26
N SER A 419 -4.23 -15.93 -30.89
CA SER A 419 -3.78 -14.72 -31.59
C SER A 419 -3.50 -15.00 -33.07
N VAL A 420 -2.86 -16.13 -33.38
CA VAL A 420 -2.62 -16.55 -34.77
C VAL A 420 -3.92 -16.87 -35.50
N ALA A 421 -4.83 -17.62 -34.88
CA ALA A 421 -6.12 -17.94 -35.49
C ALA A 421 -6.95 -16.67 -35.77
N TRP A 422 -6.92 -15.66 -34.88
CA TRP A 422 -7.54 -14.36 -35.15
C TRP A 422 -6.95 -13.68 -36.37
N ALA A 423 -5.62 -13.70 -36.55
CA ALA A 423 -4.98 -13.13 -37.73
C ALA A 423 -5.43 -13.78 -39.05
N TYR A 424 -5.70 -15.10 -39.05
CA TYR A 424 -6.22 -15.81 -40.22
C TYR A 424 -7.74 -15.65 -40.42
N ALA A 425 -8.50 -15.48 -39.35
CA ALA A 425 -9.94 -15.33 -39.40
C ALA A 425 -10.39 -13.89 -39.72
N ALA A 426 -9.55 -12.91 -39.41
CA ALA A 426 -9.85 -11.51 -39.58
C ALA A 426 -10.01 -11.12 -41.07
N PRO A 427 -10.97 -10.25 -41.41
CA PRO A 427 -11.06 -9.70 -42.75
C PRO A 427 -9.86 -8.79 -43.02
N ARG A 428 -9.49 -8.61 -44.28
CA ARG A 428 -8.32 -7.78 -44.67
C ARG A 428 -8.43 -6.33 -44.20
N THR A 429 -9.65 -5.83 -44.00
CA THR A 429 -9.97 -4.48 -43.52
C THR A 429 -9.86 -4.33 -42.00
N ALA A 430 -9.73 -5.42 -41.25
CA ALA A 430 -9.57 -5.37 -39.80
C ALA A 430 -8.17 -4.94 -39.38
N ARG A 431 -8.09 -4.45 -38.14
CA ARG A 431 -6.83 -4.25 -37.42
C ARG A 431 -6.75 -5.18 -36.23
N LEU A 432 -5.56 -5.68 -35.97
CA LEU A 432 -5.24 -6.43 -34.76
C LEU A 432 -4.58 -5.48 -33.77
N VAL A 433 -4.96 -5.55 -32.50
CA VAL A 433 -4.32 -4.79 -31.41
C VAL A 433 -3.73 -5.73 -30.37
N TYR A 434 -2.52 -5.42 -29.92
CA TYR A 434 -1.84 -6.08 -28.81
C TYR A 434 -1.30 -5.01 -27.85
N TYR A 435 -1.53 -5.14 -26.55
CA TYR A 435 -0.92 -4.27 -25.55
C TYR A 435 0.29 -4.94 -24.91
N GLU A 436 1.45 -4.30 -25.05
CA GLU A 436 2.64 -4.63 -24.28
C GLU A 436 2.65 -3.80 -22.99
N SER A 437 2.99 -4.42 -21.87
CA SER A 437 3.10 -3.75 -20.57
C SER A 437 4.43 -4.11 -19.91
N GLU A 438 5.01 -3.18 -19.16
CA GLU A 438 6.12 -3.49 -18.25
C GLU A 438 5.62 -4.49 -17.20
N PHE A 439 6.31 -5.63 -17.06
CA PHE A 439 5.91 -6.69 -16.12
C PHE A 439 6.85 -6.71 -14.91
N ASP A 440 6.29 -6.60 -13.71
CA ASP A 440 7.05 -6.78 -12.48
C ASP A 440 7.16 -8.28 -12.18
N ALA A 441 8.35 -8.84 -12.41
CA ALA A 441 8.59 -10.27 -12.22
C ALA A 441 8.43 -10.73 -10.76
N ALA A 442 8.77 -9.88 -9.79
CA ALA A 442 8.68 -10.22 -8.38
C ALA A 442 7.21 -10.28 -7.92
N LYS A 443 6.39 -9.35 -8.40
CA LYS A 443 4.96 -9.26 -8.07
C LYS A 443 4.06 -10.04 -9.03
N ARG A 444 4.62 -10.55 -10.12
CA ARG A 444 3.94 -11.29 -11.19
C ARG A 444 2.71 -10.58 -11.76
N LYS A 445 2.78 -9.25 -11.91
CA LYS A 445 1.70 -8.44 -12.47
C LYS A 445 2.22 -7.31 -13.36
N PRO A 446 1.43 -6.87 -14.37
CA PRO A 446 1.80 -5.72 -15.20
C PRO A 446 1.76 -4.43 -14.38
N LYS A 447 2.66 -3.51 -14.70
CA LYS A 447 2.67 -2.16 -14.13
C LYS A 447 1.61 -1.31 -14.85
N PRO A 448 0.65 -0.71 -14.14
CA PRO A 448 -0.35 0.14 -14.78
C PRO A 448 0.29 1.38 -15.41
N PHE A 449 -0.38 1.95 -16.40
CA PHE A 449 0.07 3.09 -17.22
C PHE A 449 1.32 2.83 -18.08
N SER A 450 1.85 1.60 -18.09
CA SER A 450 2.98 1.19 -18.93
C SER A 450 2.53 0.62 -20.28
N GLU A 451 1.22 0.50 -20.50
CA GLU A 451 0.63 -0.09 -21.69
C GLU A 451 1.07 0.66 -22.95
N LYS A 452 1.55 -0.10 -23.94
CA LYS A 452 1.94 0.35 -25.27
C LYS A 452 1.14 -0.44 -26.31
N PRO A 453 0.30 0.23 -27.12
CA PRO A 453 -0.48 -0.45 -28.14
C PRO A 453 0.37 -0.71 -29.38
N SER A 454 0.29 -1.92 -29.90
CA SER A 454 0.72 -2.28 -31.24
C SER A 454 -0.51 -2.56 -32.08
N VAL A 455 -0.79 -1.70 -33.06
CA VAL A 455 -1.94 -1.84 -33.96
C VAL A 455 -1.44 -2.15 -35.36
N ILE A 456 -1.88 -3.27 -35.93
CA ILE A 456 -1.40 -3.76 -37.23
C ILE A 456 -2.60 -3.98 -38.15
N SER A 457 -2.54 -3.49 -39.38
CA SER A 457 -3.53 -3.82 -40.41
C SER A 457 -3.35 -5.26 -40.87
N VAL A 458 -4.43 -6.03 -40.94
CA VAL A 458 -4.39 -7.40 -41.46
C VAL A 458 -3.89 -7.43 -42.90
N GLN A 459 -4.25 -6.42 -43.70
CA GLN A 459 -3.75 -6.29 -45.07
C GLN A 459 -2.23 -6.12 -45.13
N GLU A 460 -1.64 -5.37 -44.19
CA GLU A 460 -0.18 -5.18 -44.13
C GLU A 460 0.51 -6.45 -43.64
N LEU A 461 -0.05 -7.13 -42.65
CA LEU A 461 0.48 -8.39 -42.14
C LEU A 461 0.57 -9.44 -43.26
N LEU A 462 -0.49 -9.58 -44.07
CA LEU A 462 -0.55 -10.55 -45.18
C LEU A 462 0.29 -10.16 -46.40
N ARG A 463 0.74 -8.91 -46.53
CA ARG A 463 1.64 -8.50 -47.61
C ARG A 463 3.10 -8.89 -47.33
N ASN A 464 3.44 -9.10 -46.06
CA ASN A 464 4.81 -9.36 -45.60
C ASN A 464 5.07 -10.86 -45.32
N THR A 465 4.06 -11.71 -45.51
CA THR A 465 4.12 -13.19 -45.44
C THR A 465 3.97 -13.77 -46.83
#